data_AF-A0A0F7KRW5-F1
#
_entry.id   AF-A0A0F7KRW5-F1
#
_cell.length_a   1.000
_cell.length_b   1.000
_cell.length_c   1.000
_cell.angle_alpha   90.00
_cell.angle_beta   90.00
_cell.angle_gamma   90.00
#
_symmetry.space_group_name_H-M   'P 1'
#
loop_
_entity.id
_entity.type
_entity.pdbx_description
1 polymer ?
#
loop_
_entity_poly.entity_id
_entity_poly.type
_entity_poly.pdbx_seq_one_letter_code
_entity_poly.pdbx_strand_id
1 'polypeptide(L)' 'MGELQDKAKGIANEAAGNVKQQSGDPETRAEGRAQEKKGEAQNLSGEVKGALGDKI' A
#
# COMPACT_ATOMS: atom_id res chain seq x y z
N MET A 1 -1.95 15.00 -6.50
CA MET A 1 -2.57 13.68 -6.29
C MET A 1 -3.56 13.86 -5.16
N GLY A 2 -4.83 13.51 -5.35
CA GLY A 2 -5.83 13.61 -4.29
C GLY A 2 -5.67 12.47 -3.29
N GLU A 3 -6.02 12.71 -2.02
CA GLU A 3 -5.95 11.73 -0.93
C GLU A 3 -6.64 10.39 -1.27
N LEU A 4 -7.79 10.45 -1.96
CA LEU A 4 -8.51 9.27 -2.45
C LEU A 4 -7.67 8.42 -3.43
N GLN A 5 -6.87 9.07 -4.27
CA GLN A 5 -6.05 8.40 -5.28
C GLN A 5 -4.81 7.74 -4.64
N ASP A 6 -4.24 8.38 -3.61
CA ASP A 6 -3.12 7.84 -2.84
C ASP A 6 -3.57 6.64 -1.98
N LYS A 7 -4.75 6.73 -1.35
CA LYS A 7 -5.35 5.63 -0.58
C LYS A 7 -5.73 4.44 -1.46
N ALA A 8 -6.30 4.69 -2.64
CA ALA A 8 -6.61 3.65 -3.62
C ALA A 8 -5.34 2.89 -4.09
N LYS A 9 -4.22 3.60 -4.27
CA LYS A 9 -2.93 2.97 -4.61
C LYS A 9 -2.37 2.14 -3.45
N GLY A 10 -2.52 2.59 -2.21
CA GLY A 10 -2.15 1.82 -1.03
C GLY A 10 -2.88 0.48 -0.97
N ILE A 11 -4.21 0.52 -1.04
CA ILE A 11 -5.09 -0.67 -1.07
C ILE A 11 -4.75 -1.61 -2.23
N ALA A 12 -4.50 -1.08 -3.43
CA ALA A 12 -4.16 -1.90 -4.59
C ALA A 12 -2.83 -2.64 -4.42
N ASN A 13 -1.81 -1.99 -3.83
CA ASN A 13 -0.52 -2.64 -3.55
C ASN A 13 -0.63 -3.68 -2.43
N GLU A 14 -1.41 -3.43 -1.39
CA GLU A 14 -1.71 -4.42 -0.33
C GLU A 14 -2.44 -5.64 -0.90
N ALA A 15 -3.48 -5.43 -1.70
CA ALA A 15 -4.23 -6.51 -2.33
C ALA A 15 -3.34 -7.36 -3.27
N ALA A 16 -2.55 -6.71 -4.13
CA ALA A 16 -1.61 -7.41 -5.02
C ALA A 16 -0.54 -8.17 -4.22
N GLY A 17 -0.04 -7.56 -3.14
CA GLY A 17 0.91 -8.18 -2.22
C GLY A 17 0.36 -9.44 -1.56
N ASN A 18 -0.86 -9.37 -1.03
CA ASN A 18 -1.54 -10.50 -0.40
C ASN A 18 -1.78 -11.67 -1.36
N VAL A 19 -2.20 -11.38 -2.59
CA VAL A 19 -2.37 -12.41 -3.64
C VAL A 19 -1.04 -13.09 -3.95
N LYS A 20 0.04 -12.31 -4.15
CA LYS A 20 1.37 -12.86 -4.44
C LYS A 20 1.92 -13.71 -3.29
N GLN A 21 1.61 -13.39 -2.04
CA GLN A 21 2.05 -14.17 -0.88
C GLN A 21 1.45 -15.57 -0.83
N GLN A 22 0.28 -15.78 -1.44
CA GLN A 22 -0.34 -17.10 -1.58
C GLN A 22 0.36 -17.99 -2.61
N SER A 23 1.28 -17.45 -3.42
CA SER A 23 2.05 -18.23 -4.38
C SER A 23 2.92 -19.28 -3.67
N GLY A 24 3.06 -20.45 -4.29
CA GLY A 24 4.01 -21.49 -3.88
C GLY A 24 5.47 -21.11 -4.16
N ASP A 25 5.69 -20.16 -5.07
CA ASP A 25 7.00 -19.69 -5.50
C ASP A 25 7.62 -18.70 -4.47
N PRO A 26 8.84 -18.96 -3.97
CA PRO A 26 9.48 -18.11 -2.96
C PRO A 26 9.73 -16.68 -3.40
N GLU A 27 10.08 -16.46 -4.68
CA GLU A 27 10.37 -15.15 -5.23
C GLU A 27 9.09 -14.31 -5.33
N THR A 28 8.03 -14.88 -5.88
CA THR A 28 6.69 -14.28 -5.93
C THR A 28 6.18 -13.93 -4.53
N ARG A 29 6.39 -14.81 -3.55
CA ARG A 29 6.00 -14.55 -2.15
C ARG A 29 6.80 -13.40 -1.54
N ALA A 30 8.09 -13.29 -1.84
CA ALA A 30 8.93 -12.19 -1.39
C ALA A 30 8.49 -10.85 -2.02
N GLU A 31 8.20 -10.84 -3.32
CA GLU A 31 7.61 -9.67 -3.99
C GLU A 31 6.28 -9.26 -3.36
N GLY A 32 5.44 -10.24 -2.99
CA GLY A 32 4.17 -9.98 -2.35
C GLY A 32 4.31 -9.22 -1.03
N ARG A 33 5.27 -9.63 -0.18
CA ARG A 33 5.60 -8.91 1.06
C ARG A 33 6.15 -7.51 0.82
N ALA A 34 6.94 -7.33 -0.25
CA ALA A 34 7.45 -6.02 -0.61
C ALA A 34 6.33 -5.08 -1.08
N GLN A 35 5.35 -5.61 -1.84
CA GLN A 35 4.19 -4.85 -2.29
C GLN A 35 3.25 -4.48 -1.13
N GLU A 36 3.01 -5.40 -0.20
CA GLU A 36 2.23 -5.15 1.03
C GLU A 36 2.84 -4.00 1.84
N LYS A 37 4.13 -4.11 2.21
CA LYS A 37 4.85 -3.04 2.94
C LYS A 37 4.81 -1.69 2.22
N LYS A 38 4.92 -1.72 0.89
CA LYS A 38 4.84 -0.52 0.07
C LYS A 38 3.43 0.08 0.09
N GLY A 39 2.39 -0.74 0.16
CA GLY A 39 1.00 -0.30 0.30
C GLY A 39 0.74 0.33 1.67
N GLU A 40 1.18 -0.34 2.75
CA GLU A 40 1.08 0.20 4.12
C GLU A 40 1.79 1.55 4.26
N ALA A 41 3.01 1.67 3.73
CA ALA A 41 3.77 2.91 3.77
C ALA A 41 3.08 4.05 3.00
N GLN A 42 2.42 3.74 1.88
CA GLN A 42 1.62 4.72 1.12
C GLN A 42 0.38 5.14 1.88
N ASN A 43 -0.32 4.20 2.51
CA ASN A 43 -1.48 4.47 3.35
C ASN A 43 -1.10 5.37 4.53
N LEU A 44 -0.04 5.02 5.27
CA LEU A 44 0.47 5.82 6.38
C LEU A 44 0.87 7.23 5.92
N SER A 45 1.60 7.35 4.80
CA SER A 45 1.97 8.67 4.27
C SER A 45 0.75 9.47 3.84
N GLY A 46 -0.28 8.83 3.28
CA GLY A 46 -1.54 9.45 2.91
C GLY A 46 -2.30 9.97 4.14
N GLU A 47 -2.41 9.16 5.18
CA GLU A 47 -3.06 9.52 6.45
C GLU A 47 -2.36 10.69 7.14
N VAL A 48 -1.02 10.68 7.20
CA VAL A 48 -0.24 11.79 7.75
C VAL A 48 -0.48 13.07 6.95
N LYS A 49 -0.52 12.99 5.61
CA LYS A 49 -0.80 14.15 4.75
C LYS A 49 -2.23 14.66 4.92
N GLY A 50 -3.22 13.77 4.98
CA GLY A 50 -4.63 14.13 5.23
C GLY A 50 -4.77 14.83 6.58
N ALA A 51 -4.20 14.26 7.64
CA ALA A 51 -4.26 14.83 8.99
C ALA A 51 -3.54 16.19 9.13
N LEU A 52 -2.53 16.47 8.31
CA LEU A 52 -1.85 17.77 8.27
C LEU A 52 -2.53 18.77 7.32
N GLY A 53 -3.08 18.30 6.21
CA GLY A 53 -3.81 19.10 5.22
C GLY A 53 -5.18 19.57 5.74
N ASP A 54 -5.87 18.74 6.52
CA ASP A 54 -7.14 19.08 7.17
C ASP A 54 -6.97 20.09 8.32
N LYS A 55 -5.74 20.37 8.76
CA LYS A 55 -5.44 21.29 9.88
C LYS A 55 -5.04 22.70 9.44
N ILE A 56 -5.11 23.02 8.14
CA ILE A 56 -4.84 24.37 7.59
C ILE A 56 -6.15 25.00 7.11
#